data_AF-A0A382JTW9-F1
#
_entry.id   AF-A0A382JTW9-F1
#
_cell.length_a   1.000
_cell.length_b   1.000
_cell.length_c   1.000
_cell.angle_alpha   90.00
_cell.angle_beta   90.00
_cell.angle_gamma   90.00
#
_symmetry.space_group_name_H-M   'P 1'
#
loop_
_entity.id
_entity.type
_entity.pdbx_description
1 polymer ?
#
loop_
_entity_poly.entity_id
_entity_poly.type
_entity_poly.pdbx_seq_one_letter_code
_entity_poly.pdbx_strand_id
1 'polypeptide(L)'
;MTLSGASTENFKIGEVISTAAGHSAVGDGSEFFIVTGFVSGATTVEVVGWDYTNKKALAIDDSCSNADKIVGSVSGLHTETVANSGNLTEHDYNVLVTKIMWATIGCQVGIQWDGSTAEKYIAELGGNGSWSMPGNEWPGIGINATGDSGDVLGDIQFSTEDQAGTDSYTIIMECKKQAPGYDVPNYELNARLGFPVDFKLGNFT
;
A
#
# COMPACT_ATOMS: atom_id res chain seq x y z
N MET A 1 0.38 6.19 13.26
CA MET A 1 0.43 5.68 14.65
C MET A 1 0.74 6.81 15.60
N THR A 2 0.04 6.88 16.75
CA THR A 2 0.32 7.86 17.81
C THR A 2 1.06 7.20 18.96
N LEU A 3 2.11 7.83 19.45
CA LEU A 3 2.96 7.38 20.55
C LEU A 3 2.48 7.97 21.88
N SER A 4 2.61 7.19 22.96
CA SER A 4 2.26 7.59 24.34
C SER A 4 2.97 8.85 24.84
N GLY A 5 4.06 9.25 24.19
CA GLY A 5 4.79 10.49 24.42
C GLY A 5 5.60 10.92 23.20
N ALA A 6 6.34 12.02 23.32
CA ALA A 6 7.30 12.42 22.32
C ALA A 6 8.47 11.44 22.32
N SER A 7 8.78 10.86 21.15
CA SER A 7 9.78 9.80 21.07
C SER A 7 11.17 10.33 21.38
N THR A 8 11.87 9.67 22.32
CA THR A 8 13.31 9.90 22.53
C THR A 8 14.18 9.07 21.59
N GLU A 9 13.56 8.06 20.96
CA GLU A 9 14.17 7.13 20.01
C GLU A 9 13.74 7.48 18.58
N ASN A 10 14.49 7.01 17.58
CA ASN A 10 14.18 7.26 16.17
C ASN A 10 13.66 6.00 15.49
N PHE A 11 12.69 6.18 14.60
CA PHE A 11 12.20 5.15 13.71
C PHE A 11 12.91 5.26 12.36
N LYS A 12 13.39 4.13 11.83
CA LYS A 12 13.96 4.06 10.49
C LYS A 12 12.84 4.01 9.46
N ILE A 13 12.89 4.92 8.50
CA ILE A 13 11.97 4.90 7.36
C ILE A 13 12.26 3.67 6.50
N GLY A 14 11.20 2.93 6.18
CA GLY A 14 11.22 1.66 5.46
C GLY A 14 11.36 0.43 6.36
N GLU A 15 11.57 0.59 7.67
CA GLU A 15 11.62 -0.56 8.56
C GLU A 15 10.24 -1.14 8.82
N VAL A 16 10.23 -2.43 9.22
CA VAL A 16 9.04 -3.08 9.75
C VAL A 16 9.04 -2.88 11.25
N ILE A 17 7.92 -2.39 11.79
CA ILE A 17 7.64 -2.36 13.22
C ILE A 17 6.50 -3.31 13.55
N SER A 18 6.42 -3.74 14.80
CA SER A 18 5.30 -4.53 15.31
C SER A 18 4.85 -4.04 16.68
N THR A 19 3.57 -4.27 16.96
CA THR A 19 2.92 -3.90 18.22
C THR A 19 2.39 -5.14 18.95
N ALA A 20 2.59 -5.20 20.26
CA ALA A 20 1.90 -6.13 21.17
C ALA A 20 2.24 -5.84 22.64
N ALA A 21 1.35 -6.22 23.56
CA ALA A 21 1.52 -6.02 25.00
C ALA A 21 2.78 -6.69 25.58
N GLY A 22 3.14 -7.88 25.08
CA GLY A 22 4.23 -8.72 25.57
C GLY A 22 5.53 -8.65 24.75
N HIS A 23 5.58 -7.77 23.75
CA HIS A 23 6.50 -7.88 22.61
C HIS A 23 7.99 -7.68 22.97
N SER A 24 8.90 -8.37 22.26
CA SER A 24 10.36 -8.24 22.44
C SER A 24 11.17 -8.17 21.14
N ALA A 25 10.65 -8.68 20.02
CA ALA A 25 11.31 -8.71 18.73
C ALA A 25 10.30 -8.73 17.59
N VAL A 26 10.63 -8.08 16.46
CA VAL A 26 9.78 -8.13 15.25
C VAL A 26 9.49 -9.57 14.85
N GLY A 27 8.21 -9.93 14.82
CA GLY A 27 7.74 -11.27 14.46
C GLY A 27 7.01 -12.01 15.58
N ASP A 28 7.16 -11.58 16.84
CA ASP A 28 6.51 -12.21 18.00
C ASP A 28 5.11 -11.62 18.36
N GLY A 29 4.64 -10.61 17.61
CA GLY A 29 3.41 -9.85 17.86
C GLY A 29 2.32 -10.04 16.80
N SER A 30 1.14 -9.47 17.05
CA SER A 30 -0.07 -9.65 16.22
C SER A 30 -0.14 -8.69 15.03
N GLU A 31 0.37 -7.46 15.15
CA GLU A 31 0.31 -6.48 14.06
C GLU A 31 1.69 -6.02 13.58
N PHE A 32 1.80 -5.80 12.27
CA PHE A 32 3.00 -5.32 11.60
C PHE A 32 2.70 -4.09 10.76
N PHE A 33 3.65 -3.16 10.75
CA PHE A 33 3.55 -1.92 9.98
C PHE A 33 4.88 -1.58 9.34
N ILE A 34 4.85 -0.87 8.21
CA ILE A 34 6.04 -0.26 7.62
C ILE A 34 6.05 1.22 7.98
N VAL A 35 7.19 1.72 8.45
CA VAL A 35 7.39 3.15 8.71
C VAL A 35 7.57 3.89 7.39
N THR A 36 6.73 4.86 7.10
CA THR A 36 6.82 5.70 5.90
C THR A 36 7.39 7.08 6.18
N GLY A 37 7.32 7.54 7.43
CA GLY A 37 7.80 8.86 7.82
C GLY A 37 7.89 9.01 9.33
N PHE A 38 8.89 9.77 9.77
CA PHE A 38 9.08 10.12 11.17
C PHE A 38 9.90 11.40 11.31
N VAL A 39 9.59 12.19 12.34
CA VAL A 39 10.36 13.37 12.75
C VAL A 39 10.87 13.13 14.15
N SER A 40 12.18 13.26 14.37
CA SER A 40 12.79 13.06 15.70
C SER A 40 12.12 13.94 16.77
N GLY A 41 11.76 13.35 17.91
CA GLY A 41 10.99 14.02 18.96
C GLY A 41 9.49 14.16 18.71
N ALA A 42 8.94 13.59 17.64
CA ALA A 42 7.51 13.62 17.37
C ALA A 42 6.73 12.63 18.25
N THR A 43 5.44 12.88 18.41
CA THR A 43 4.46 12.00 19.07
C THR A 43 3.72 11.09 18.07
N THR A 44 4.09 11.15 16.80
CA THR A 44 3.43 10.41 15.72
C THR A 44 4.45 9.80 14.78
N VAL A 45 4.18 8.55 14.38
CA VAL A 45 4.92 7.83 13.34
C VAL A 45 3.96 7.60 12.18
N GLU A 46 4.38 7.96 10.98
CA GLU A 46 3.64 7.65 9.75
C GLU A 46 3.92 6.20 9.39
N VAL A 47 2.85 5.40 9.33
CA VAL A 47 2.95 3.96 9.13
C VAL A 47 1.87 3.46 8.20
N VAL A 48 2.13 2.32 7.58
CA VAL A 48 1.17 1.59 6.74
C VAL A 48 1.08 0.15 7.21
N GLY A 49 -0.14 -0.39 7.28
CA GLY A 49 -0.40 -1.72 7.82
C GLY A 49 0.04 -2.85 6.89
N TRP A 50 0.49 -3.95 7.47
CA TRP A 50 0.90 -5.17 6.76
C TRP A 50 0.44 -6.41 7.53
N ASP A 51 -0.22 -7.34 6.86
CA ASP A 51 -0.36 -8.71 7.36
C ASP A 51 0.88 -9.49 6.93
N TYR A 52 1.70 -9.90 7.91
CA TYR A 52 2.95 -10.62 7.68
C TYR A 52 2.78 -11.87 6.81
N THR A 53 1.59 -12.48 6.83
CA THR A 53 1.27 -13.70 6.08
C THR A 53 0.66 -13.38 4.71
N ASN A 54 -0.30 -12.45 4.64
CA ASN A 54 -1.12 -12.24 3.44
C ASN A 54 -0.67 -11.06 2.56
N LYS A 55 0.37 -10.31 2.95
CA LYS A 55 0.88 -9.10 2.25
C LYS A 55 -0.12 -7.94 2.14
N LYS A 56 -1.40 -8.19 2.45
CA LYS A 56 -2.49 -7.25 2.71
C LYS A 56 -3.33 -7.83 3.84
N ALA A 57 -3.74 -6.99 4.79
CA ALA A 57 -4.60 -7.45 5.87
C ALA A 57 -6.01 -7.77 5.34
N LEU A 58 -6.51 -8.98 5.60
CA LEU A 58 -7.88 -9.39 5.21
C LEU A 58 -8.96 -8.59 5.97
N ALA A 59 -8.61 -8.05 7.13
CA ALA A 59 -9.41 -7.14 7.92
C ALA A 59 -8.50 -6.21 8.73
N ILE A 60 -9.00 -5.01 9.06
CA ILE A 60 -8.33 -4.12 10.01
C ILE A 60 -8.34 -4.81 11.38
N ASP A 61 -7.17 -4.94 12.00
CA ASP A 61 -7.04 -5.43 13.38
C ASP A 61 -7.51 -4.34 14.35
N ASP A 62 -8.45 -4.70 15.22
CA ASP A 62 -9.03 -3.83 16.26
C ASP A 62 -8.43 -4.09 17.65
N SER A 63 -7.47 -5.01 17.76
CA SER A 63 -6.91 -5.48 19.02
C SER A 63 -5.78 -4.61 19.59
N CYS A 64 -5.29 -3.63 18.81
CA CYS A 64 -4.27 -2.70 19.28
C CYS A 64 -4.72 -1.93 20.53
N SER A 65 -3.85 -1.92 21.53
CA SER A 65 -4.04 -1.34 22.85
C SER A 65 -3.03 -0.24 23.12
N ASN A 66 -3.40 0.73 23.96
CA ASN A 66 -2.51 1.81 24.39
C ASN A 66 -1.36 1.36 25.32
N ALA A 67 -1.31 0.08 25.68
CA ALA A 67 -0.22 -0.51 26.43
C ALA A 67 0.73 -1.35 25.54
N ASP A 68 0.45 -1.44 24.24
CA ASP A 68 1.26 -2.24 23.35
C ASP A 68 2.62 -1.61 23.12
N LYS A 69 3.66 -2.43 23.29
CA LYS A 69 5.04 -2.06 23.03
C LYS A 69 5.26 -2.00 21.53
N ILE A 70 6.20 -1.14 21.12
CA ILE A 70 6.59 -0.99 19.72
C ILE A 70 8.01 -1.53 19.56
N VAL A 71 8.22 -2.43 18.60
CA VAL A 71 9.56 -2.94 18.27
C VAL A 71 9.79 -2.78 16.78
N GLY A 72 10.88 -2.12 16.40
CA GLY A 72 11.33 -2.01 15.02
C GLY A 72 12.41 -3.02 14.67
N SER A 73 12.44 -3.45 13.40
CA SER A 73 13.41 -4.42 12.91
C SER A 73 14.82 -3.85 12.83
N VAL A 74 14.94 -2.52 12.84
CA VAL A 74 16.21 -1.80 12.87
C VAL A 74 16.32 -0.90 14.10
N SER A 75 15.25 -0.17 14.45
CA SER A 75 15.24 0.73 15.61
C SER A 75 15.16 0.00 16.96
N GLY A 76 14.77 -1.28 16.97
CA GLY A 76 14.73 -2.09 18.19
C GLY A 76 13.50 -1.81 19.05
N LEU A 77 13.56 -2.20 20.33
CA LEU A 77 12.49 -2.00 21.29
C LEU A 77 12.42 -0.52 21.69
N HIS A 78 11.26 0.11 21.49
CA HIS A 78 11.00 1.47 21.92
C HIS A 78 10.45 1.50 23.34
N THR A 79 10.77 2.57 24.06
CA THR A 79 10.29 2.82 25.42
C THR A 79 8.86 3.35 25.43
N GLU A 80 8.44 4.02 24.37
CA GLU A 80 7.09 4.49 24.15
C GLU A 80 6.16 3.33 23.76
N THR A 81 4.95 3.32 24.30
CA THR A 81 3.84 2.48 23.83
C THR A 81 2.97 3.22 22.83
N VAL A 82 2.05 2.50 22.18
CA VAL A 82 0.96 3.11 21.39
C VAL A 82 0.09 3.99 22.32
N ALA A 83 -0.37 5.16 21.87
CA ALA A 83 -1.17 6.07 22.71
C ALA A 83 -2.65 5.71 22.80
N ASN A 84 -3.21 5.18 21.71
CA ASN A 84 -4.63 4.97 21.54
C ASN A 84 -4.93 3.49 21.36
N SER A 85 -6.05 3.04 21.93
CA SER A 85 -6.63 1.73 21.65
C SER A 85 -7.53 1.79 20.42
N GLY A 86 -7.60 0.71 19.64
CA GLY A 86 -8.51 0.54 18.51
C GLY A 86 -7.87 0.80 17.14
N ASN A 87 -8.70 0.64 16.10
CA ASN A 87 -8.31 0.54 14.69
C ASN A 87 -7.19 1.51 14.29
N LEU A 88 -5.98 0.96 14.11
CA LEU A 88 -4.96 1.61 13.31
C LEU A 88 -5.47 1.60 11.87
N THR A 89 -6.05 2.72 11.45
CA THR A 89 -6.69 2.85 10.14
C THR A 89 -5.63 2.60 9.07
N GLU A 90 -5.78 1.52 8.29
CA GLU A 90 -5.12 1.44 6.99
C GLU A 90 -5.58 2.65 6.19
N HIS A 91 -4.63 3.40 5.64
CA HIS A 91 -4.99 4.52 4.77
C HIS A 91 -5.71 3.96 3.53
N ASP A 92 -6.93 4.44 3.27
CA ASP A 92 -7.60 4.17 2.01
C ASP A 92 -6.74 4.72 0.87
N TYR A 93 -6.20 3.82 0.05
CA TYR A 93 -5.36 4.18 -1.07
C TYR A 93 -6.07 3.97 -2.38
N ASN A 94 -5.72 4.82 -3.34
CA ASN A 94 -6.16 4.67 -4.71
C ASN A 94 -4.95 4.41 -5.62
N VAL A 95 -5.17 3.71 -6.72
CA VAL A 95 -4.28 3.67 -7.88
C VAL A 95 -4.82 4.63 -8.94
N LEU A 96 -3.94 5.42 -9.52
CA LEU A 96 -4.20 6.25 -10.68
C LEU A 96 -3.61 5.58 -11.92
N VAL A 97 -4.43 5.38 -12.93
CA VAL A 97 -3.93 5.16 -14.30
C VAL A 97 -3.45 6.50 -14.82
N THR A 98 -2.16 6.61 -15.13
CA THR A 98 -1.54 7.88 -15.57
C THR A 98 -1.38 7.94 -17.07
N LYS A 99 -1.21 6.78 -17.71
CA LYS A 99 -1.13 6.63 -19.15
C LYS A 99 -1.74 5.30 -19.58
N ILE A 100 -2.36 5.32 -20.74
CA ILE A 100 -2.77 4.11 -21.44
C ILE A 100 -2.63 4.30 -22.94
N MET A 101 -2.10 3.30 -23.62
CA MET A 101 -2.07 3.21 -25.07
C MET A 101 -2.71 1.89 -25.47
N TRP A 102 -3.54 1.91 -26.49
CA TRP A 102 -4.22 0.72 -26.95
C TRP A 102 -4.29 0.62 -28.47
N ALA A 103 -4.34 -0.61 -28.93
CA ALA A 103 -4.75 -0.98 -30.26
C ALA A 103 -5.65 -2.20 -30.15
N THR A 104 -6.86 -2.13 -30.71
CA THR A 104 -7.77 -3.27 -30.82
C THR A 104 -8.09 -3.51 -32.30
N ILE A 105 -8.11 -4.79 -32.67
CA ILE A 105 -8.43 -5.27 -34.02
C ILE A 105 -9.59 -6.23 -33.86
N GLY A 106 -10.75 -5.85 -34.42
CA GLY A 106 -11.95 -6.68 -34.47
C GLY A 106 -12.73 -6.80 -33.15
N CYS A 107 -12.18 -6.33 -32.02
CA CYS A 107 -12.81 -6.43 -30.70
C CYS A 107 -12.80 -5.09 -29.93
N GLN A 108 -13.61 -5.05 -28.87
CA GLN A 108 -13.55 -4.03 -27.83
C GLN A 108 -12.95 -4.66 -26.56
N VAL A 109 -12.19 -3.88 -25.80
CA VAL A 109 -11.52 -4.34 -24.57
C VAL A 109 -12.01 -3.52 -23.38
N GLY A 110 -12.67 -4.19 -22.45
CA GLY A 110 -12.93 -3.68 -21.11
C GLY A 110 -11.73 -3.95 -20.21
N ILE A 111 -11.37 -2.97 -19.38
CA ILE A 111 -10.32 -3.11 -18.37
C ILE A 111 -10.93 -2.89 -17.00
N GLN A 112 -10.64 -3.82 -16.08
CA GLN A 112 -11.11 -3.77 -14.71
C GLN A 112 -9.94 -3.94 -13.73
N TRP A 113 -10.06 -3.33 -12.56
CA TRP A 113 -9.25 -3.61 -11.39
C TRP A 113 -9.98 -4.62 -10.51
N ASP A 114 -9.30 -5.74 -10.24
CA ASP A 114 -9.82 -6.83 -9.42
C ASP A 114 -9.95 -6.42 -7.96
N GLY A 115 -11.20 -6.23 -7.54
CA GLY A 115 -11.56 -5.95 -6.16
C GLY A 115 -12.06 -7.19 -5.41
N SER A 116 -11.85 -8.37 -5.99
CA SER A 116 -12.36 -9.71 -5.63
C SER A 116 -13.88 -9.79 -5.56
N THR A 117 -14.49 -9.17 -4.56
CA THR A 117 -15.96 -9.12 -4.40
C THR A 117 -16.60 -7.97 -5.17
N ALA A 118 -15.83 -6.95 -5.55
CA ALA A 118 -16.32 -5.78 -6.27
C ALA A 118 -15.30 -5.21 -7.26
N GLU A 119 -15.46 -5.60 -8.52
CA GLU A 119 -14.68 -5.08 -9.65
C GLU A 119 -14.81 -3.55 -9.81
N LYS A 120 -13.70 -2.89 -10.15
CA LYS A 120 -13.69 -1.47 -10.52
C LYS A 120 -13.39 -1.31 -11.99
N TYR A 121 -14.37 -0.83 -12.73
CA TYR A 121 -14.23 -0.57 -14.15
C TYR A 121 -13.31 0.62 -14.41
N ILE A 122 -12.31 0.43 -15.28
CA ILE A 122 -11.34 1.47 -15.65
C ILE A 122 -11.75 2.13 -16.96
N ALA A 123 -11.89 1.35 -18.04
CA ALA A 123 -12.18 1.86 -19.37
C ALA A 123 -12.71 0.80 -20.33
N GLU A 124 -13.45 1.25 -21.35
CA GLU A 124 -13.77 0.51 -22.57
C GLU A 124 -12.98 1.09 -23.73
N LEU A 125 -12.25 0.23 -24.45
CA LEU A 125 -11.34 0.66 -25.50
C LEU A 125 -11.68 -0.04 -26.81
N GLY A 126 -11.88 0.77 -27.85
CA GLY A 126 -12.02 0.31 -29.22
C GLY A 126 -11.08 1.06 -30.16
N GLY A 127 -10.72 0.42 -31.27
CA GLY A 127 -9.80 0.97 -32.26
C GLY A 127 -8.41 1.23 -31.66
N ASN A 128 -7.78 2.31 -32.11
CA ASN A 128 -6.43 2.68 -31.65
C ASN A 128 -6.49 4.03 -30.93
N GLY A 129 -5.76 4.15 -29.84
CA GLY A 129 -5.70 5.41 -29.12
C GLY A 129 -4.66 5.45 -28.03
N SER A 130 -4.56 6.64 -27.44
CA SER A 130 -3.77 6.89 -26.25
C SER A 130 -4.47 7.91 -25.37
N TRP A 131 -4.23 7.79 -24.08
CA TRP A 131 -4.70 8.71 -23.06
C TRP A 131 -3.59 8.89 -22.02
N SER A 132 -3.46 10.11 -21.50
CA SER A 132 -2.45 10.44 -20.49
C SER A 132 -2.81 11.68 -19.69
N MET A 133 -2.46 11.69 -18.41
CA MET A 133 -2.45 12.88 -17.53
C MET A 133 -1.46 13.96 -18.03
N PRO A 134 -1.62 15.25 -17.68
CA PRO A 134 -2.50 15.80 -16.63
C PRO A 134 -3.81 16.45 -17.11
N GLY A 135 -4.07 16.52 -18.42
CA GLY A 135 -5.20 17.31 -18.96
C GLY A 135 -6.60 16.76 -18.63
N ASN A 136 -6.71 15.44 -18.47
CA ASN A 136 -7.91 14.75 -18.03
C ASN A 136 -7.47 13.75 -16.95
N GLU A 137 -7.73 14.03 -15.67
CA GLU A 137 -7.45 13.07 -14.59
C GLU A 137 -8.61 12.08 -14.49
N TRP A 138 -8.32 10.77 -14.51
CA TRP A 138 -9.32 9.77 -14.13
C TRP A 138 -9.40 9.66 -12.62
N PRO A 139 -10.60 9.40 -12.06
CA PRO A 139 -10.73 9.19 -10.62
C PRO A 139 -9.86 8.03 -10.17
N GLY A 140 -9.32 8.14 -8.96
CA GLY A 140 -8.54 7.06 -8.38
C GLY A 140 -9.37 5.81 -8.14
N ILE A 141 -8.76 4.67 -8.46
CA ILE A 141 -9.32 3.34 -8.27
C ILE A 141 -8.93 2.90 -6.87
N GLY A 142 -9.89 2.78 -5.96
CA GLY A 142 -9.63 2.27 -4.62
C GLY A 142 -9.02 0.87 -4.68
N ILE A 143 -7.86 0.69 -4.04
CA ILE A 143 -7.19 -0.63 -3.94
C ILE A 143 -7.79 -1.48 -2.82
N ASN A 144 -8.68 -0.88 -2.03
CA ASN A 144 -9.33 -1.54 -0.92
C ASN A 144 -10.44 -2.44 -1.46
N ALA A 145 -10.25 -3.71 -1.20
CA ALA A 145 -11.04 -4.82 -1.70
C ALA A 145 -11.14 -5.81 -0.55
N THR A 146 -12.34 -6.35 -0.36
CA THR A 146 -12.70 -7.17 0.80
C THR A 146 -12.79 -8.63 0.36
N GLY A 147 -12.03 -9.49 1.01
CA GLY A 147 -11.87 -10.89 0.66
C GLY A 147 -10.89 -11.07 -0.50
N ASP A 148 -9.93 -11.96 -0.34
CA ASP A 148 -9.08 -12.43 -1.44
C ASP A 148 -9.14 -13.96 -1.48
N SER A 149 -10.31 -14.48 -1.83
CA SER A 149 -10.51 -15.94 -1.85
C SER A 149 -9.85 -16.63 -3.06
N GLY A 150 -8.94 -15.95 -3.78
CA GLY A 150 -8.35 -16.47 -5.02
C GLY A 150 -6.95 -15.96 -5.36
N ASP A 151 -6.29 -15.17 -4.50
CA ASP A 151 -5.02 -14.50 -4.78
C ASP A 151 -5.05 -13.59 -6.03
N VAL A 152 -6.22 -13.01 -6.34
CA VAL A 152 -6.45 -12.19 -7.56
C VAL A 152 -6.59 -10.69 -7.25
N LEU A 153 -6.58 -10.34 -5.97
CA LEU A 153 -6.85 -8.99 -5.54
C LEU A 153 -5.75 -8.01 -6.01
N GLY A 154 -6.19 -6.99 -6.75
CA GLY A 154 -5.30 -6.00 -7.36
C GLY A 154 -4.77 -6.37 -8.75
N ASP A 155 -5.24 -7.48 -9.32
CA ASP A 155 -4.96 -7.80 -10.71
C ASP A 155 -5.67 -6.83 -11.67
N ILE A 156 -5.02 -6.59 -12.81
CA ILE A 156 -5.68 -5.94 -13.94
C ILE A 156 -6.30 -7.02 -14.81
N GLN A 157 -7.62 -6.99 -14.90
CA GLN A 157 -8.39 -7.90 -15.72
C GLN A 157 -8.77 -7.25 -17.05
N PHE A 158 -8.90 -8.11 -18.07
CA PHE A 158 -9.32 -7.71 -19.40
C PHE A 158 -10.49 -8.59 -19.84
N SER A 159 -11.55 -7.94 -20.31
CA SER A 159 -12.68 -8.59 -20.98
C SER A 159 -12.73 -8.16 -22.43
N THR A 160 -13.08 -9.06 -23.33
CA THR A 160 -13.28 -8.74 -24.74
C THR A 160 -14.74 -8.88 -25.13
N GLU A 161 -15.24 -7.90 -25.89
CA GLU A 161 -16.55 -7.95 -26.54
C GLU A 161 -16.38 -8.08 -28.05
N ASP A 162 -17.33 -8.77 -28.68
CA ASP A 162 -17.40 -9.03 -30.13
C ASP A 162 -16.17 -9.74 -30.73
N GLN A 163 -15.38 -10.46 -29.91
CA GLN A 163 -14.16 -11.12 -30.38
C GLN A 163 -14.41 -12.37 -31.23
N ALA A 164 -13.63 -12.51 -32.29
CA ALA A 164 -13.48 -13.67 -33.16
C ALA A 164 -12.01 -14.17 -33.16
N GLY A 165 -11.78 -15.34 -33.75
CA GLY A 165 -10.48 -16.04 -33.67
C GLY A 165 -9.27 -15.33 -34.30
N THR A 166 -9.45 -14.23 -35.04
CA THR A 166 -8.38 -13.41 -35.61
C THR A 166 -8.18 -12.07 -34.90
N ASP A 167 -9.00 -11.80 -33.89
CA ASP A 167 -9.00 -10.53 -33.20
C ASP A 167 -7.85 -10.46 -32.21
N SER A 168 -7.37 -9.25 -31.98
CA SER A 168 -6.25 -9.02 -31.09
C SER A 168 -6.32 -7.64 -30.48
N TYR A 169 -5.69 -7.52 -29.32
CA TYR A 169 -5.50 -6.25 -28.66
C TYR A 169 -4.11 -6.14 -28.07
N THR A 170 -3.65 -4.91 -27.92
CA THR A 170 -2.42 -4.56 -27.21
C THR A 170 -2.74 -3.38 -26.32
N ILE A 171 -2.54 -3.55 -25.01
CA ILE A 171 -2.70 -2.49 -24.02
C ILE A 171 -1.35 -2.25 -23.35
N ILE A 172 -0.95 -0.98 -23.24
CA ILE A 172 0.19 -0.53 -22.45
C ILE A 172 -0.35 0.47 -21.44
N MET A 173 -0.22 0.16 -20.16
CA MET A 173 -0.77 0.96 -19.07
C MET A 173 0.34 1.35 -18.07
N GLU A 174 0.30 2.59 -17.62
CA GLU A 174 1.09 3.08 -16.49
C GLU A 174 0.14 3.36 -15.32
N CYS A 175 0.43 2.72 -14.19
CA CYS A 175 -0.29 2.92 -12.93
C CYS A 175 0.66 3.51 -11.90
N LYS A 176 0.19 4.49 -11.14
CA LYS A 176 0.85 4.99 -9.93
C LYS A 176 -0.10 4.91 -8.75
N LYS A 177 0.42 4.79 -7.53
CA LYS A 177 -0.39 5.02 -6.34
C LYS A 177 -0.73 6.52 -6.25
N GLN A 178 -1.95 6.86 -5.86
CA GLN A 178 -2.39 8.25 -5.70
C GLN A 178 -1.75 8.82 -4.44
N ALA A 179 -1.05 9.95 -4.55
CA ALA A 179 -0.50 10.68 -3.41
C ALA A 179 -1.61 10.97 -2.36
N PRO A 180 -1.32 10.83 -1.05
CA PRO A 180 -0.01 10.55 -0.45
C PRO A 180 0.44 9.08 -0.51
N GLY A 181 -0.32 8.20 -1.17
CA GLY A 181 -0.04 6.78 -1.30
C GLY A 181 1.32 6.49 -1.95
N TYR A 182 2.16 5.76 -1.21
CA TYR A 182 3.54 5.36 -1.50
C TYR A 182 4.22 6.13 -2.65
N ASP A 183 4.37 7.44 -2.47
CA ASP A 183 5.65 8.01 -2.87
C ASP A 183 6.71 7.19 -2.12
N VAL A 184 7.81 6.86 -2.81
CA VAL A 184 8.97 6.16 -2.24
C VAL A 184 9.15 6.66 -0.80
N PRO A 185 9.06 5.79 0.24
CA PRO A 185 9.28 6.21 1.63
C PRO A 185 10.50 7.10 1.63
N ASN A 186 10.44 8.26 2.28
CA ASN A 186 11.46 9.30 2.07
C ASN A 186 12.79 8.89 2.75
N TYR A 187 13.48 7.90 2.16
CA TYR A 187 14.64 7.22 2.70
C TYR A 187 15.78 8.22 2.92
N GLU A 188 15.81 9.33 2.20
CA GLU A 188 16.77 10.42 2.39
C GLU A 188 16.68 11.03 3.80
N LEU A 189 15.51 10.97 4.45
CA LEU A 189 15.36 11.41 5.83
C LEU A 189 16.07 10.48 6.84
N ASN A 190 16.39 9.23 6.47
CA ASN A 190 17.13 8.32 7.35
C ASN A 190 18.48 8.90 7.78
N ALA A 191 19.16 9.65 6.90
CA ALA A 191 20.41 10.33 7.23
C ALA A 191 20.28 11.29 8.43
N ARG A 192 19.12 11.96 8.56
CA ARG A 192 18.82 12.86 9.69
C ARG A 192 18.39 12.12 10.95
N LEU A 193 17.88 10.91 10.80
CA LEU A 193 17.43 10.04 11.88
C LEU A 193 18.55 9.14 12.43
N GLY A 194 19.75 9.22 11.83
CA GLY A 194 20.92 8.43 12.26
C GLY A 194 20.98 7.03 11.63
N PHE A 195 20.18 6.77 10.60
CA PHE A 195 20.17 5.51 9.86
C PHE A 195 20.80 5.68 8.47
N PRO A 196 21.36 4.59 7.88
CA PRO A 196 21.79 4.61 6.49
C PRO A 196 20.62 4.94 5.55
N VAL A 197 20.90 5.70 4.49
CA VAL A 197 19.98 5.82 3.34
C VAL A 197 20.11 4.55 2.51
N ASP A 198 19.28 3.57 2.80
CA ASP A 198 19.14 2.35 2.02
C ASP A 198 17.70 2.15 1.57
N PHE A 199 17.52 1.86 0.28
CA PHE A 199 16.21 1.60 -0.32
C PHE A 199 15.71 0.18 -0.02
N LYS A 200 16.00 -0.31 1.20
CA LYS A 200 15.54 -1.63 1.64
C LYS A 200 14.08 -1.52 2.00
N LEU A 201 13.22 -1.97 1.09
CA LEU A 201 11.84 -2.29 1.45
C LEU A 201 11.84 -3.36 2.55
N GLY A 202 10.98 -3.17 3.56
CA GLY A 202 10.51 -4.27 4.39
C GLY A 202 9.94 -5.37 3.49
N ASN A 203 10.59 -6.53 3.52
CA ASN A 203 10.26 -7.79 2.84
C ASN A 203 10.13 -7.76 1.30
N PHE A 204 11.28 -7.79 0.61
CA PHE A 204 11.42 -8.57 -0.64
C PHE A 204 12.29 -9.81 -0.38
N THR A 205 11.66 -10.86 0.14
CA THR A 205 11.99 -12.27 -0.14
C THR A 205 10.71 -13.07 -0.01
#